data_AF-A0A1G2XFP2-F1
#
_entry.id   AF-A0A1G2XFP2-F1
#
_cell.length_a   1.000
_cell.length_b   1.000
_cell.length_c   1.000
_cell.angle_alpha   90.00
_cell.angle_beta   90.00
_cell.angle_gamma   90.00
#
_symmetry.space_group_name_H-M   'P 1'
#
loop_
_entity.id
_entity.type
_entity.pdbx_description
1 polymer ?
#
loop_
_entity_poly.entity_id
_entity_poly.type
_entity_poly.pdbx_seq_one_letter_code
_entity_poly.pdbx_strand_id
1 'polypeptide(L)'
;MDKEYFLELEEKTITYVHIKTEKGYVTEFVVKLLSAFEGEWHEILRYDSGHGCPHKDILNTDGKVIRKIWYDFLDNRQALTMAITDIKDNFEFYKERYQKWLKEH
;
A
#
# COMPACT_ATOMS: atom_id res chain seq x y z
N MET A 1 4.23 -9.05 18.52
CA MET A 1 4.66 -9.91 17.41
C MET A 1 4.74 -9.06 16.17
N ASP A 2 5.85 -9.21 15.44
CA ASP A 2 6.06 -8.57 14.15
C ASP A 2 5.87 -9.63 13.06
N LYS A 3 5.15 -9.28 11.99
CA LYS A 3 4.90 -10.20 10.88
C LYS A 3 4.99 -9.43 9.57
N GLU A 4 5.77 -9.97 8.64
CA GLU A 4 5.83 -9.51 7.26
C GLU A 4 5.57 -10.66 6.28
N TYR A 5 4.95 -10.34 5.15
CA TYR A 5 4.75 -11.26 4.04
C TYR A 5 4.43 -10.52 2.75
N PHE A 6 4.58 -11.24 1.63
CA PHE A 6 4.19 -10.78 0.31
C PHE A 6 3.00 -11.60 -0.20
N LEU A 7 2.10 -10.94 -0.93
CA LEU A 7 1.03 -11.59 -1.69
C LEU A 7 1.27 -11.28 -3.17
N GLU A 8 1.42 -12.31 -3.98
CA GLU A 8 1.43 -12.15 -5.44
C GLU A 8 -0.01 -11.90 -5.92
N LEU A 9 -0.22 -10.81 -6.64
CA LEU A 9 -1.51 -10.46 -7.23
C LEU A 9 -1.59 -10.94 -8.69
N GLU A 10 -0.50 -10.75 -9.41
CA GLU A 10 -0.27 -11.19 -10.79
C GLU A 10 1.25 -11.20 -11.05
N GLU A 11 1.66 -11.61 -12.25
CA GLU A 11 3.06 -11.55 -12.65
C GLU A 11 3.63 -10.13 -12.46
N LYS A 12 4.71 -10.02 -11.68
CA LYS A 12 5.42 -8.75 -11.40
C LYS A 12 4.58 -7.69 -10.66
N THR A 13 3.48 -8.06 -10.02
CA THR A 13 2.74 -7.17 -9.12
C THR A 13 2.45 -7.88 -7.81
N ILE A 14 2.90 -7.27 -6.71
CA ILE A 14 2.80 -7.85 -5.37
C ILE A 14 2.25 -6.84 -4.38
N THR A 15 1.63 -7.34 -3.32
CA THR A 15 1.36 -6.58 -2.11
C THR A 15 2.34 -6.97 -1.02
N TYR A 16 3.09 -6.00 -0.51
CA TYR A 16 3.85 -6.18 0.73
C TYR A 16 2.96 -5.85 1.92
N VAL A 17 2.99 -6.68 2.96
CA VAL A 17 2.23 -6.49 4.20
C VAL A 17 3.18 -6.63 5.38
N HIS A 18 3.20 -5.61 6.24
CA HIS A 18 3.82 -5.61 7.56
C HIS A 18 2.77 -5.30 8.62
N ILE A 19 2.80 -6.05 9.72
CA ILE A 19 1.86 -5.92 10.82
C ILE A 19 2.63 -6.06 12.13
N LYS A 20 2.50 -5.05 12.98
CA LYS A 20 2.95 -5.10 14.37
C LYS A 20 1.74 -5.27 15.28
N THR A 21 1.87 -6.21 16.19
CA THR A 21 0.84 -6.50 17.20
C THR A 21 1.40 -6.47 18.62
N GLU A 22 0.66 -5.89 19.54
CA GLU A 22 0.98 -5.86 20.97
C GLU A 22 -0.24 -6.26 21.78
N LYS A 23 -0.08 -7.23 22.69
CA LYS A 23 -1.17 -7.76 23.53
C LYS A 23 -2.43 -8.16 22.74
N GLY A 24 -2.27 -8.61 21.49
CA GLY A 24 -3.37 -9.02 20.61
C GLY A 24 -3.98 -7.90 19.75
N TYR A 25 -3.53 -6.65 19.91
CA TYR A 25 -4.01 -5.50 19.14
C TYR A 25 -3.03 -5.14 18.03
N VAL A 26 -3.53 -4.72 16.86
CA VAL A 26 -2.71 -4.18 15.78
C VAL A 26 -2.30 -2.76 16.14
N THR A 27 -1.03 -2.54 16.45
CA THR A 27 -0.49 -1.24 16.84
C THR A 27 0.09 -0.47 15.68
N GLU A 28 0.69 -1.17 14.71
CA GLU A 28 1.22 -0.58 13.49
C GLU A 28 0.98 -1.51 12.30
N PHE A 29 0.83 -0.94 11.11
CA PHE A 29 0.81 -1.72 9.88
C PHE A 29 1.37 -0.91 8.70
N VAL A 30 1.85 -1.62 7.68
CA VAL A 30 2.18 -1.07 6.37
C VAL A 30 1.67 -2.05 5.31
N VAL A 31 0.93 -1.57 4.32
CA VAL A 31 0.51 -2.34 3.15
C VAL A 31 0.89 -1.56 1.90
N LYS A 32 1.71 -2.14 1.02
CA LYS A 32 2.20 -1.48 -0.20
C LYS A 32 1.76 -2.25 -1.43
N LEU A 33 1.38 -1.54 -2.48
CA LEU A 33 1.28 -2.09 -3.83
C LEU A 33 2.59 -1.82 -4.57
N LEU A 34 3.27 -2.90 -4.96
CA LEU A 34 4.52 -2.86 -5.70
C LEU A 34 4.29 -3.51 -7.08
N SER A 35 4.76 -2.87 -8.15
CA SER A 35 4.74 -3.46 -9.48
C SER A 35 6.03 -3.16 -10.23
N ALA A 36 6.49 -4.12 -11.03
CA ALA A 36 7.68 -3.93 -11.84
C ALA A 36 7.33 -3.37 -13.23
N PHE A 37 7.94 -2.24 -13.58
CA PHE A 37 7.86 -1.62 -14.90
C PHE A 37 9.26 -1.52 -15.47
N GLU A 38 9.46 -1.94 -16.73
CA GLU A 38 10.75 -1.85 -17.43
C GLU A 38 11.96 -2.46 -16.68
N GLY A 39 11.70 -3.41 -15.77
CA GLY A 39 12.74 -4.10 -14.98
C GLY A 39 12.98 -3.50 -13.59
N GLU A 40 12.33 -2.39 -13.25
CA GLU A 40 12.44 -1.72 -11.95
C GLU A 40 11.16 -1.88 -11.13
N TRP A 41 11.29 -2.04 -9.81
CA TRP A 41 10.15 -2.15 -8.90
C TRP A 41 9.73 -0.77 -8.40
N HIS A 42 8.45 -0.46 -8.56
CA HIS A 42 7.87 0.82 -8.15
C HIS A 42 6.86 0.63 -7.02
N GLU A 43 6.93 1.50 -6.01
CA GLU A 43 5.88 1.64 -5.00
C GLU A 43 4.77 2.56 -5.55
N ILE A 44 3.64 1.96 -5.93
CA ILE A 44 2.52 2.67 -6.55
C ILE A 44 1.70 3.44 -5.50
N LEU A 45 1.40 2.76 -4.38
CA LEU A 45 0.70 3.33 -3.24
C LEU A 45 1.06 2.57 -1.96
N ARG A 46 0.81 3.22 -0.83
CA ARG A 46 1.02 2.67 0.50
C ARG A 46 -0.12 3.05 1.42
N TYR A 47 -0.59 2.09 2.20
CA TYR A 47 -1.37 2.33 3.41
C TYR A 47 -0.47 2.10 4.62
N ASP A 48 -0.50 3.00 5.59
CA ASP A 48 0.17 2.77 6.87
C ASP A 48 -0.54 3.49 8.01
N SER A 49 -0.21 3.09 9.24
CA SER A 49 -0.70 3.70 10.48
C SER A 49 0.24 4.76 11.05
N GLY A 50 1.14 5.30 10.23
CA GLY A 50 2.04 6.37 10.65
C GLY A 50 1.28 7.57 11.20
N HIS A 51 1.92 8.35 12.08
CA HIS A 51 1.31 9.51 12.77
C HIS A 51 0.11 9.17 13.67
N GLY A 52 -0.08 7.90 14.02
CA GLY A 52 -1.19 7.48 14.89
C GLY A 52 -2.56 7.49 14.22
N CYS A 53 -2.62 7.65 12.89
CA CYS A 53 -3.86 7.58 12.12
C CYS A 53 -3.62 6.80 10.82
N PRO A 54 -4.43 5.76 10.54
CA PRO A 54 -4.38 5.10 9.25
C PRO A 54 -4.57 6.07 8.09
N HIS A 55 -3.74 5.93 7.05
CA HIS A 55 -3.83 6.75 5.85
C HIS A 55 -3.32 6.01 4.61
N LYS A 56 -3.70 6.53 3.44
CA LYS A 56 -3.21 6.12 2.13
C LYS A 56 -2.37 7.22 1.53
N ASP A 57 -1.12 6.88 1.25
CA ASP A 57 -0.20 7.66 0.44
C ASP A 57 -0.26 7.18 -1.01
N ILE A 58 -0.49 8.11 -1.93
CA ILE A 58 -0.35 7.90 -3.38
C ILE A 58 0.97 8.53 -3.80
N LEU A 59 1.83 7.73 -4.44
CA LEU A 59 3.17 8.13 -4.84
C LEU A 59 3.22 8.49 -6.33
N ASN A 60 4.13 9.39 -6.70
CA ASN A 60 4.51 9.62 -8.10
C ASN A 60 5.63 8.64 -8.53
N THR A 61 6.13 8.82 -9.76
CA THR A 61 7.20 8.01 -10.34
C THR A 61 8.54 8.14 -9.62
N ASP A 62 8.80 9.27 -8.95
CA ASP A 62 9.99 9.50 -8.12
C ASP A 62 9.87 8.95 -6.69
N GLY A 63 8.76 8.28 -6.35
CA GLY A 63 8.50 7.80 -4.99
C GLY A 63 8.12 8.89 -3.98
N LYS A 64 7.72 10.08 -4.45
CA LYS A 64 7.21 11.16 -3.59
C LYS A 64 5.71 11.05 -3.40
N VAL A 65 5.25 11.27 -2.17
CA VAL A 65 3.82 11.34 -1.86
C VAL A 65 3.23 12.61 -2.48
N ILE A 66 2.26 12.43 -3.37
CA ILE A 66 1.55 13.52 -4.04
C ILE A 66 0.13 13.71 -3.52
N ARG A 67 -0.42 12.69 -2.86
CA ARG A 67 -1.74 12.77 -2.21
C ARG A 67 -1.77 11.84 -1.01
N LYS A 68 -2.29 12.36 0.10
CA LYS A 68 -2.55 11.62 1.34
C LYS A 68 -4.05 11.61 1.63
N ILE A 69 -4.61 10.46 1.98
CA ILE A 69 -6.02 10.29 2.34
C ILE A 69 -6.07 9.68 3.75
N TRP A 70 -6.71 10.37 4.69
CA TRP A 70 -6.81 9.94 6.08
C TRP A 70 -8.06 9.07 6.30
N TYR A 71 -7.94 8.06 7.16
CA TYR A 71 -9.03 7.19 7.60
C TYR A 71 -9.17 7.27 9.13
N ASP A 72 -9.45 8.47 9.62
CA ASP A 72 -9.60 8.81 11.05
C ASP A 72 -10.77 8.10 11.74
N PHE A 73 -11.72 7.58 10.97
CA PHE A 73 -12.85 6.78 11.44
C PHE A 73 -12.56 5.28 11.58
N LEU A 74 -11.35 4.81 11.21
CA LEU A 74 -10.96 3.40 11.30
C LEU A 74 -9.87 3.19 12.35
N ASP A 75 -9.99 2.09 13.11
CA ASP A 75 -8.85 1.57 13.85
C ASP A 75 -7.84 0.88 12.92
N ASN A 76 -6.63 0.59 13.44
CA ASN A 76 -5.58 -0.07 12.65
C ASN A 76 -5.98 -1.44 12.11
N ARG A 77 -6.81 -2.20 12.81
CA ARG A 77 -7.23 -3.54 12.38
C ARG A 77 -8.21 -3.45 11.22
N GLN A 78 -9.18 -2.54 11.32
CA GLN A 78 -10.12 -2.23 10.26
C GLN A 78 -9.39 -1.67 9.03
N ALA A 79 -8.49 -0.71 9.24
CA ALA A 79 -7.72 -0.08 8.17
C ALA A 79 -6.76 -1.06 7.48
N LEU A 80 -6.09 -1.94 8.23
CA LEU A 80 -5.28 -3.03 7.66
C LEU A 80 -6.12 -3.94 6.75
N THR A 81 -7.30 -4.33 7.22
CA THR A 81 -8.21 -5.19 6.44
C THR A 81 -8.66 -4.48 5.17
N MET A 82 -9.11 -3.23 5.30
CA MET A 82 -9.51 -2.39 4.17
C MET A 82 -8.36 -2.21 3.16
N ALA A 83 -7.13 -1.95 3.63
CA ALA A 83 -5.97 -1.74 2.77
C ALA A 83 -5.65 -2.97 1.92
N ILE A 84 -5.67 -4.17 2.53
CA ILE A 84 -5.44 -5.43 1.81
C ILE A 84 -6.57 -5.68 0.81
N THR A 85 -7.82 -5.46 1.20
CA THR A 85 -8.98 -5.64 0.31
C THR A 85 -8.95 -4.67 -0.87
N ASP A 86 -8.75 -3.37 -0.62
CA ASP A 86 -8.68 -2.37 -1.69
C ASP A 86 -7.57 -2.67 -2.69
N ILE A 87 -6.38 -3.06 -2.23
CA ILE A 87 -5.30 -3.40 -3.16
C ILE A 87 -5.66 -4.65 -3.96
N LYS A 88 -6.19 -5.69 -3.33
CA LYS A 88 -6.60 -6.92 -4.06
C LYS A 88 -7.67 -6.65 -5.11
N ASP A 89 -8.63 -5.79 -4.81
CA ASP A 89 -9.78 -5.54 -5.68
C ASP A 89 -9.47 -4.51 -6.77
N ASN A 90 -8.51 -3.59 -6.54
CA ASN A 90 -8.29 -2.42 -7.39
C ASN A 90 -6.85 -2.27 -7.93
N PHE A 91 -5.94 -3.25 -7.74
CA PHE A 91 -4.53 -3.09 -8.16
C PHE A 91 -4.37 -2.79 -9.65
N GLU A 92 -5.17 -3.39 -10.54
CA GLU A 92 -5.08 -3.17 -11.99
C GLU A 92 -5.28 -1.69 -12.33
N PHE A 93 -6.31 -1.07 -11.76
CA PHE A 93 -6.58 0.36 -11.94
C PHE A 93 -5.41 1.23 -11.44
N TYR A 94 -4.85 0.90 -10.27
CA TYR A 94 -3.73 1.65 -9.72
C TYR A 94 -2.46 1.50 -10.57
N LYS A 95 -2.19 0.29 -11.06
CA LYS A 95 -1.08 -0.04 -11.95
C LYS A 95 -1.20 0.69 -13.29
N GLU A 96 -2.35 0.64 -13.95
CA GLU A 96 -2.59 1.32 -15.22
C GLU A 96 -2.41 2.84 -15.09
N ARG A 97 -2.93 3.44 -14.02
CA ARG A 97 -2.76 4.87 -13.74
C ARG A 97 -1.28 5.23 -13.56
N TYR A 98 -0.53 4.44 -12.81
CA TYR A 98 0.90 4.65 -12.60
C TYR A 98 1.70 4.50 -13.90
N GLN A 99 1.38 3.49 -14.72
CA GLN A 99 2.02 3.26 -16.01
C GLN A 99 1.80 4.43 -16.99
N LYS A 100 0.63 5.09 -16.94
CA LYS A 100 0.40 6.30 -17.74
C LYS A 100 1.34 7.44 -17.31
N TRP A 101 1.52 7.66 -16.02
CA TRP A 101 2.44 8.67 -15.52
C TRP A 101 3.91 8.41 -15.87
N LEU A 102 4.34 7.15 -15.86
CA LEU A 102 5.68 6.75 -16.32
C LEU A 102 5.94 7.08 -17.79
N LYS A 103 4.91 7.14 -18.64
CA LYS A 103 5.06 7.47 -20.06
C LYS A 103 5.04 8.96 -20.35
N GLU A 104 4.54 9.75 -19.39
CA GLU A 104 4.42 11.21 -19.50
C GLU A 104 5.67 11.95 -19.00
N HIS A 105 6.61 11.23 -18.36
CA HIS A 105 7.85 11.74 -17.77
C HIS A 105 9.04 10.92 -18.26
#